data_AF-A0A9X7TMY6-F1
#
_entry.id   AF-A0A9X7TMY6-F1
#
_cell.length_a   1.000
_cell.length_b   1.000
_cell.length_c   1.000
_cell.angle_alpha   90.00
_cell.angle_beta   90.00
_cell.angle_gamma   90.00
#
_symmetry.space_group_name_H-M   'P 1'
#
loop_
_entity.id
_entity.type
_entity.pdbx_description
1 polymer ?
#
loop_
_entity_poly.entity_id
_entity_poly.type
_entity_poly.pdbx_seq_one_letter_code
_entity_poly.pdbx_strand_id
1 'polypeptide(L)'
;MAQSLSTSQDLLDIATRIAISASQPRPRGRQSTQEPVVDSTTINNLLAYMQSRKSIKELLAYILRQTGREEIDRNTSKLLLSTLKNFKESDDDINKALELLGYVKWIYETISGLNIDASRLKNISTFQQLVEELVKMM
;
A
#
# COMPACT_ATOMS: atom_id res chain seq x y z
N MET A 1 -6.22 16.45 -14.94
CA MET A 1 -6.64 17.05 -13.66
C MET A 1 -5.88 16.32 -12.55
N ALA A 2 -4.94 17.00 -11.89
CA ALA A 2 -4.25 16.44 -10.73
C ALA A 2 -5.17 16.66 -9.52
N GLN A 3 -5.75 15.59 -8.98
CA GLN A 3 -6.43 15.66 -7.69
C GLN A 3 -5.36 16.01 -6.65
N SER A 4 -5.47 17.19 -6.04
CA SER A 4 -4.72 17.47 -4.82
C SER A 4 -5.17 16.46 -3.77
N LEU A 5 -4.25 15.65 -3.26
CA LEU A 5 -4.42 14.88 -2.04
C LEU A 5 -4.71 15.88 -0.90
N SER A 6 -5.98 16.13 -0.61
CA SER A 6 -6.43 17.30 0.14
C SER A 6 -6.79 17.02 1.59
N THR A 7 -6.94 15.75 1.98
CA THR A 7 -7.32 15.38 3.36
C THR A 7 -6.66 14.09 3.84
N SER A 8 -6.53 13.91 5.16
CA SER A 8 -6.07 12.64 5.77
C SER A 8 -6.98 11.46 5.41
N GLN A 9 -8.28 11.73 5.15
CA GLN A 9 -9.23 10.72 4.68
C GLN A 9 -8.84 10.20 3.28
N ASP A 10 -8.44 11.10 2.36
CA ASP A 10 -7.99 10.70 1.02
C ASP A 10 -6.76 9.78 1.11
N LEU A 11 -5.84 10.06 2.04
CA LEU A 11 -4.66 9.22 2.28
C LEU A 11 -5.03 7.84 2.81
N LEU A 12 -5.96 7.74 3.76
CA LEU A 12 -6.44 6.47 4.29
C LEU A 12 -7.14 5.61 3.23
N ASP A 13 -7.96 6.22 2.37
CA ASP A 13 -8.65 5.52 1.29
C ASP A 13 -7.67 5.01 0.22
N ILE A 14 -6.61 5.78 -0.06
CA ILE A 14 -5.53 5.33 -0.96
C ILE A 14 -4.71 4.22 -0.29
N ALA A 15 -4.34 4.38 0.98
CA ALA A 15 -3.63 3.36 1.74
C ALA A 15 -4.41 2.04 1.77
N THR A 16 -5.73 2.11 1.96
CA THR A 16 -6.63 0.96 1.92
C THR A 16 -6.53 0.21 0.60
N ARG A 17 -6.62 0.92 -0.52
CA ARG A 17 -6.51 0.31 -1.87
C ARG A 17 -5.14 -0.32 -2.11
N ILE A 18 -4.06 0.32 -1.66
CA ILE A 18 -2.71 -0.21 -1.76
C ILE A 18 -2.56 -1.48 -0.92
N ALA A 19 -3.00 -1.46 0.34
CA ALA A 19 -2.90 -2.58 1.26
C ALA A 19 -3.71 -3.79 0.77
N ILE A 20 -4.94 -3.57 0.29
CA ILE A 20 -5.77 -4.64 -0.29
C ILE A 20 -5.08 -5.24 -1.52
N SER A 21 -4.53 -4.41 -2.41
CA SER A 21 -3.77 -4.88 -3.58
C SER A 21 -2.57 -5.73 -3.17
N ALA A 22 -1.80 -5.27 -2.18
CA ALA A 22 -0.62 -5.97 -1.67
C ALA A 22 -0.96 -7.31 -1.00
N SER A 23 -2.14 -7.39 -0.38
CA SER A 23 -2.65 -8.59 0.31
C SER A 23 -3.28 -9.63 -0.61
N GLN A 24 -3.55 -9.30 -1.89
CA GLN A 24 -4.09 -10.30 -2.82
C GLN A 24 -3.14 -11.50 -2.93
N PRO A 25 -3.64 -12.72 -3.20
CA PRO A 25 -2.79 -13.87 -3.45
C PRO A 25 -2.06 -13.74 -4.80
N ARG A 26 -0.83 -14.28 -4.90
CA ARG A 26 -0.06 -14.23 -6.15
C ARG A 26 -0.82 -14.94 -7.28
N PRO A 27 -1.06 -14.29 -8.44
CA PRO A 27 -1.63 -14.98 -9.59
C PRO A 27 -0.65 -16.07 -10.08
N ARG A 28 -1.09 -17.33 -9.91
CA ARG A 28 -0.34 -18.59 -10.10
C ARG A 28 0.66 -18.64 -11.27
N GLY A 29 1.83 -19.21 -10.96
CA GLY A 29 2.41 -20.35 -11.68
C GLY A 29 2.38 -21.60 -10.79
N ARG A 30 1.68 -22.66 -11.24
CA ARG A 30 1.58 -24.07 -10.73
C ARG A 30 1.46 -24.42 -9.23
N GLN A 31 1.67 -23.54 -8.27
CA GLN A 31 1.38 -23.77 -6.85
C GLN A 31 0.68 -22.53 -6.31
N SER A 32 -0.58 -22.67 -5.87
CA SER A 32 -1.28 -21.61 -5.15
C SER A 32 -0.82 -21.68 -3.70
N THR A 33 0.27 -21.02 -3.36
CA THR A 33 0.48 -20.66 -1.96
C THR A 33 -0.53 -19.56 -1.64
N GLN A 34 -1.19 -19.62 -0.48
CA GLN A 34 -2.08 -18.55 0.02
C GLN A 34 -1.30 -17.29 0.41
N GLU A 35 -0.04 -17.18 -0.03
CA GLU A 35 0.87 -16.12 0.36
C GLU A 35 0.47 -14.82 -0.33
N PRO A 36 0.51 -13.70 0.42
CA PRO A 36 0.23 -12.39 -0.13
C PRO A 36 1.23 -12.05 -1.23
N VAL A 37 0.79 -11.25 -2.18
CA VAL A 37 1.60 -10.82 -3.33
C VAL A 37 2.87 -10.10 -2.89
N VAL A 38 2.73 -9.24 -1.89
CA VAL A 38 3.83 -8.49 -1.27
C VAL A 38 4.01 -9.01 0.15
N ASP A 39 5.25 -9.26 0.57
CA ASP A 39 5.55 -9.61 1.97
C ASP A 39 5.43 -8.37 2.87
N SER A 40 4.97 -8.58 4.10
CA SER A 40 4.97 -7.62 5.20
C SER A 40 6.32 -6.90 5.36
N THR A 41 7.43 -7.64 5.23
CA THR A 41 8.79 -7.11 5.28
C THR A 41 9.02 -6.04 4.21
N THR A 42 8.50 -6.25 3.00
CA THR A 42 8.65 -5.30 1.88
C THR A 42 7.94 -3.97 2.20
N ILE A 43 6.72 -4.02 2.74
CA ILE A 43 5.99 -2.80 3.15
C ILE A 43 6.75 -2.06 4.26
N ASN A 44 7.25 -2.78 5.26
CA ASN A 44 8.05 -2.20 6.32
C ASN A 44 9.36 -1.56 5.80
N ASN A 45 10.00 -2.20 4.82
CA ASN A 45 11.21 -1.68 4.17
C ASN A 45 10.95 -0.38 3.41
N LEU A 46 9.79 -0.22 2.76
CA LEU A 46 9.42 1.04 2.11
C LEU A 46 9.33 2.18 3.14
N LEU A 47 8.65 1.94 4.27
CA LEU A 47 8.50 2.92 5.35
C LEU A 47 9.86 3.26 5.98
N ALA A 48 10.67 2.26 6.31
CA ALA A 48 12.01 2.46 6.88
C ALA A 48 12.94 3.22 5.91
N TYR A 49 12.86 2.92 4.62
CA TYR A 49 13.60 3.65 3.59
C TYR A 49 13.18 5.12 3.56
N MET A 50 11.87 5.40 3.56
CA MET A 50 11.37 6.78 3.58
C MET A 50 11.75 7.53 4.87
N GLN A 51 11.70 6.87 6.03
CA GLN A 51 12.10 7.46 7.32
C GLN A 51 13.58 7.86 7.36
N SER A 52 14.44 7.05 6.74
CA SER A 52 15.89 7.28 6.73
C SER A 52 16.33 8.29 5.67
N ARG A 53 15.79 8.21 4.45
CA ARG A 53 16.23 9.05 3.32
C ARG A 53 15.48 10.36 3.21
N LYS A 54 14.21 10.38 3.63
CA LYS A 54 13.31 11.54 3.51
C LYS A 54 13.31 12.17 2.10
N SER A 55 13.41 11.35 1.05
CA SER A 55 13.34 11.80 -0.34
C SER A 55 12.29 11.01 -1.12
N ILE A 56 11.37 11.73 -1.75
CA ILE A 56 10.33 11.14 -2.59
C ILE A 56 10.94 10.53 -3.86
N LYS A 57 11.90 11.22 -4.50
CA LYS A 57 12.55 10.69 -5.71
C LYS A 57 13.26 9.37 -5.43
N GLU A 58 13.98 9.29 -4.31
CA GLU A 58 14.64 8.06 -3.88
C GLU A 58 13.61 6.97 -3.57
N LEU A 59 12.51 7.29 -2.89
CA LEU A 59 11.42 6.33 -2.63
C LEU A 59 10.81 5.79 -3.93
N LEU A 60 10.55 6.64 -4.92
CA LEU A 60 10.04 6.23 -6.23
C LEU A 60 11.01 5.28 -6.94
N ALA A 61 12.31 5.60 -6.94
CA ALA A 61 13.34 4.74 -7.51
C ALA A 61 13.44 3.39 -6.77
N TYR A 62 13.31 3.42 -5.44
CA TYR A 62 13.31 2.23 -4.62
C TYR A 62 12.10 1.33 -4.94
N ILE A 63 10.89 1.89 -5.03
CA ILE A 63 9.68 1.15 -5.42
C ILE A 63 9.86 0.50 -6.80
N LEU A 64 10.36 1.25 -7.80
CA LEU A 64 10.62 0.69 -9.14
C LEU A 64 11.60 -0.49 -9.11
N ARG A 65 12.66 -0.38 -8.31
CA ARG A 65 13.63 -1.46 -8.11
C ARG A 65 12.98 -2.69 -7.49
N GLN A 66 12.15 -2.53 -6.46
CA GLN A 66 11.46 -3.64 -5.82
C GLN A 66 10.42 -4.29 -6.73
N THR A 67 9.78 -3.51 -7.61
CA THR A 67 8.94 -4.06 -8.68
C THR A 67 9.75 -4.90 -9.66
N GLY A 68 10.92 -4.43 -10.08
CA GLY A 68 11.81 -5.16 -10.99
C GLY A 68 12.37 -6.46 -10.37
N ARG A 69 12.39 -6.56 -9.04
CA ARG A 69 12.80 -7.75 -8.27
C ARG A 69 11.65 -8.69 -7.93
N GLU A 70 10.43 -8.37 -8.38
CA GLU A 70 9.22 -9.12 -8.06
C GLU A 70 8.91 -9.19 -6.55
N GLU A 71 9.46 -8.25 -5.77
CA GLU A 71 9.15 -8.05 -4.34
C GLU A 71 7.83 -7.26 -4.16
N ILE A 72 7.47 -6.44 -5.16
CA ILE A 72 6.20 -5.73 -5.28
C ILE A 72 5.60 -6.05 -6.65
N ASP A 73 4.32 -6.42 -6.71
CA ASP A 73 3.68 -6.64 -8.00
C ASP A 73 3.35 -5.33 -8.74
N ARG A 74 3.02 -5.47 -10.02
CA ARG A 74 2.74 -4.33 -10.90
C ARG A 74 1.53 -3.51 -10.47
N ASN A 75 0.47 -4.10 -9.89
CA ASN A 75 -0.72 -3.36 -9.49
C ASN A 75 -0.43 -2.52 -8.25
N THR A 76 0.16 -3.14 -7.22
CA THR A 76 0.55 -2.43 -5.99
C THR A 76 1.57 -1.34 -6.29
N SER A 77 2.58 -1.64 -7.13
CA SER A 77 3.56 -0.66 -7.58
C SER A 77 2.91 0.50 -8.33
N LYS A 78 1.96 0.22 -9.23
CA LYS A 78 1.24 1.27 -9.97
C LYS A 78 0.48 2.19 -9.02
N LEU A 79 -0.21 1.66 -8.01
CA LEU A 79 -0.94 2.47 -7.02
C LEU A 79 0.03 3.36 -6.22
N LEU A 80 1.11 2.79 -5.69
CA LEU A 80 2.15 3.52 -4.97
C LEU A 80 2.75 4.66 -5.81
N LEU A 81 3.25 4.34 -7.01
CA LEU A 81 3.88 5.31 -7.90
C LEU A 81 2.89 6.38 -8.37
N SER A 82 1.64 6.02 -8.68
CA SER A 82 0.63 6.97 -9.13
C SER A 82 0.25 8.00 -8.06
N THR A 83 0.31 7.60 -6.79
CA THR A 83 0.06 8.44 -5.63
C THR A 83 1.25 9.36 -5.37
N LEU A 84 2.45 8.78 -5.28
CA LEU A 84 3.66 9.48 -4.85
C LEU A 84 4.27 10.38 -5.94
N LYS A 85 4.05 10.12 -7.23
CA LYS A 85 4.67 10.90 -8.32
C LYS A 85 4.29 12.39 -8.35
N ASN A 86 3.20 12.76 -7.68
CA ASN A 86 2.71 14.14 -7.66
C ASN A 86 3.25 14.95 -6.48
N PHE A 87 3.98 14.32 -5.56
CA PHE A 87 4.60 14.97 -4.41
C PHE A 87 5.84 15.76 -4.84
N LYS A 88 6.02 16.95 -4.26
CA LYS A 88 7.02 17.94 -4.71
C LYS A 88 8.29 17.96 -3.87
N GLU A 89 8.53 16.94 -3.03
CA GLU A 89 9.65 16.89 -2.07
C GLU A 89 9.66 18.03 -1.04
N SER A 90 8.49 18.64 -0.76
CA SER A 90 8.35 19.52 0.41
C SER A 90 8.31 18.70 1.71
N ASP A 91 8.59 19.33 2.86
CA ASP A 91 8.46 18.67 4.17
C ASP A 91 7.04 18.13 4.42
N ASP A 92 6.02 18.86 3.96
CA ASP A 92 4.63 18.43 4.01
C ASP A 92 4.41 17.16 3.16
N ASP A 93 4.92 17.12 1.93
CA ASP A 93 4.84 15.94 1.07
C ASP A 93 5.60 14.73 1.64
N ILE A 94 6.76 14.98 2.25
CA ILE A 94 7.55 13.96 2.94
C ILE A 94 6.76 13.36 4.10
N ASN A 95 6.14 14.20 4.92
CA ASN A 95 5.29 13.77 6.03
C ASN A 95 4.06 13.01 5.53
N LYS A 96 3.41 13.47 4.46
CA LYS A 96 2.29 12.76 3.82
C LYS A 96 2.69 11.40 3.26
N ALA A 97 3.90 11.27 2.69
CA ALA A 97 4.41 9.98 2.23
C ALA A 97 4.68 9.02 3.39
N LEU A 98 5.24 9.51 4.49
CA LEU A 98 5.44 8.74 5.72
C LEU A 98 4.10 8.27 6.30
N GLU A 99 3.12 9.18 6.38
CA GLU A 99 1.77 8.89 6.87
C GLU A 99 1.08 7.85 5.99
N LEU A 100 1.12 8.03 4.66
CA LEU A 100 0.60 7.06 3.69
C LEU A 100 1.18 5.66 3.90
N LEU A 101 2.52 5.55 3.95
CA LEU A 101 3.18 4.25 4.13
C LEU A 101 2.91 3.64 5.51
N GLY A 102 2.75 4.46 6.55
CA GLY A 102 2.30 4.03 7.87
C GLY A 102 0.90 3.41 7.84
N TYR A 103 -0.05 4.09 7.20
CA TYR A 103 -1.40 3.56 7.02
C TYR A 103 -1.41 2.28 6.17
N VAL A 104 -0.65 2.22 5.08
CA VAL A 104 -0.53 1.01 4.26
C VAL A 104 -0.05 -0.16 5.11
N LYS A 105 0.98 0.06 5.94
CA LYS A 105 1.51 -0.96 6.86
C LYS A 105 0.43 -1.46 7.82
N TRP A 106 -0.21 -0.58 8.58
CA TRP A 106 -1.19 -0.99 9.60
C TRP A 106 -2.41 -1.71 8.99
N ILE A 107 -2.91 -1.23 7.86
CA ILE A 107 -4.05 -1.85 7.19
C ILE A 107 -3.64 -3.23 6.64
N TYR A 108 -2.47 -3.33 6.01
CA TYR A 108 -1.95 -4.61 5.52
C TYR A 108 -1.77 -5.62 6.66
N GLU A 109 -1.13 -5.22 7.76
CA GLU A 109 -0.93 -6.06 8.95
C GLU A 109 -2.27 -6.50 9.57
N THR A 110 -3.30 -5.65 9.52
CA THR A 110 -4.64 -5.98 9.98
C THR A 110 -5.29 -7.06 9.09
N ILE A 111 -5.26 -6.88 7.76
CA ILE A 111 -5.81 -7.85 6.81
C ILE A 111 -5.12 -9.22 6.96
N SER A 112 -3.79 -9.22 7.03
CA SER A 112 -2.98 -10.43 7.19
C SER A 112 -3.18 -11.07 8.57
N GLY A 113 -3.16 -10.29 9.65
CA GLY A 113 -3.27 -10.78 11.03
C GLY A 113 -4.64 -11.36 11.36
N LEU A 114 -5.71 -10.85 10.73
CA LEU A 114 -7.06 -11.41 10.84
C LEU A 114 -7.29 -12.61 9.90
N ASN A 115 -6.29 -13.04 9.13
CA ASN A 115 -6.39 -14.11 8.13
C ASN A 115 -7.56 -13.93 7.16
N ILE A 116 -7.82 -12.70 6.74
CA ILE A 116 -8.93 -12.39 5.85
C ILE A 116 -8.56 -12.79 4.43
N ASP A 117 -9.47 -13.49 3.76
CA ASP A 117 -9.36 -13.73 2.33
C ASP A 117 -9.48 -12.39 1.58
N ALA A 118 -8.33 -11.87 1.13
CA ALA A 118 -8.22 -10.60 0.42
C ALA A 118 -9.11 -10.55 -0.84
N SER A 119 -9.52 -11.71 -1.40
CA SER A 119 -10.45 -11.73 -2.53
C SER A 119 -11.84 -11.19 -2.19
N ARG A 120 -12.25 -11.25 -0.91
CA ARG A 120 -13.49 -10.65 -0.40
C ARG A 120 -13.43 -9.13 -0.36
N LEU A 121 -12.23 -8.56 -0.32
CA LEU A 121 -12.00 -7.12 -0.19
C LEU A 121 -11.87 -6.42 -1.55
N LYS A 122 -12.01 -7.12 -2.68
CA LYS A 122 -11.76 -6.58 -4.03
C LYS A 122 -12.57 -5.34 -4.41
N ASN A 123 -13.76 -5.16 -3.83
CA ASN A 123 -14.64 -4.03 -4.13
C ASN A 123 -14.53 -2.89 -3.11
N ILE A 124 -13.66 -3.03 -2.10
CA ILE A 124 -13.45 -2.03 -1.06
C ILE A 124 -12.47 -0.99 -1.58
N SER A 125 -12.91 0.27 -1.52
CA SER A 125 -12.19 1.41 -2.07
C SER A 125 -11.89 2.50 -1.04
N THR A 126 -12.56 2.45 0.12
CA THR A 126 -12.38 3.40 1.22
C THR A 126 -12.08 2.68 2.52
N PHE A 127 -11.43 3.38 3.45
CA PHE A 127 -11.14 2.86 4.79
C PHE A 127 -12.42 2.54 5.55
N GLN A 128 -13.45 3.38 5.44
CA GLN A 128 -14.73 3.17 6.09
C GLN A 128 -15.42 1.87 5.61
N GLN A 129 -15.38 1.59 4.30
CA GLN A 129 -15.89 0.34 3.75
C GLN A 129 -15.12 -0.87 4.29
N LEU A 130 -13.80 -0.74 4.47
CA LEU A 130 -12.99 -1.79 5.10
C LEU A 130 -13.46 -2.03 6.53
N VAL A 131 -13.58 -0.98 7.35
CA VAL A 131 -14.03 -1.09 8.75
C VAL A 131 -15.40 -1.75 8.85
N GLU A 132 -16.36 -1.33 8.02
CA GLU A 132 -17.70 -1.93 8.00
C GLU A 132 -17.68 -3.41 7.66
N GLU A 133 -16.82 -3.81 6.72
CA GLU A 133 -16.69 -5.21 6.35
C GLU A 133 -16.01 -6.04 7.45
N LEU A 134 -14.97 -5.49 8.10
CA LEU A 134 -14.30 -6.12 9.23
C LEU A 134 -15.26 -6.32 10.42
N VAL A 135 -16.10 -5.33 10.71
CA VAL A 135 -17.10 -5.41 11.79
C VAL A 135 -18.11 -6.52 11.54
N LYS A 136 -18.50 -6.79 10.29
CA LYS A 136 -19.40 -7.91 9.97
C LYS A 136 -18.76 -9.29 10.12
N MET A 137 -17.43 -9.36 10.08
CA MET A 137 -16.68 -10.62 10.16
C MET A 137 -16.34 -11.02 11.61
N MET A 138 -16.49 -10.09 12.56
CA MET A 138 -16.26 -10.31 13.99
C MET A 138 -17.57 -10.68 14.70
#